data_AF-A0AAJ6NS58-F1
#
_entry.id   AF-A0AAJ6NS58-F1
#
_cell.length_a   1.000
_cell.length_b   1.000
_cell.length_c   1.000
_cell.angle_alpha   90.00
_cell.angle_beta   90.00
_cell.angle_gamma   90.00
#
_symmetry.space_group_name_H-M   'P 1'
#
loop_
_entity.id
_entity.type
_entity.pdbx_description
1 polymer ?
#
loop_
_entity_poly.entity_id
_entity_poly.type
_entity_poly.pdbx_seq_one_letter_code
_entity_poly.pdbx_strand_id
1 'polypeptide(L)'
;MLEAIAVAWLLLFFGDFLSTFCYHVPEHVFGSLHLRTHHSWKKDFRHYAILTFNPQVILDGILGALPYLIMAVLLWSLSPIGVICGLLLGQFHVWWRHISVLGWQTPKLVNILCQFLFITTPERHWLHHHKTSLGYGDIFTFFEQPAQTWLRWLRLTRLHLWKTKESLLP
;
A
#
# COMPACT_ATOMS: atom_id res chain seq x y z
N MET A 1 -21.76 17.71 -4.76
CA MET A 1 -21.68 16.26 -5.04
C MET A 1 -20.48 15.91 -5.90
N LEU A 2 -20.32 16.48 -7.10
CA LEU A 2 -19.14 16.24 -7.96
C LEU A 2 -17.82 16.61 -7.29
N GLU A 3 -17.77 17.72 -6.56
CA GLU A 3 -16.59 18.14 -5.79
C GLU A 3 -16.18 17.10 -4.74
N ALA A 4 -17.14 16.55 -3.99
CA ALA A 4 -16.86 15.50 -3.01
C ALA A 4 -16.30 14.24 -3.67
N ILE A 5 -16.84 13.83 -4.83
CA ILE A 5 -16.33 12.70 -5.61
C ILE A 5 -14.91 12.97 -6.10
N ALA A 6 -14.65 14.17 -6.64
CA ALA A 6 -13.34 14.56 -7.12
C ALA A 6 -12.31 14.60 -5.98
N VAL A 7 -12.66 15.19 -4.84
CA VAL A 7 -11.79 15.25 -3.65
C VAL A 7 -11.52 13.85 -3.08
N ALA A 8 -12.53 12.98 -3.01
CA ALA A 8 -12.33 11.58 -2.60
C ALA A 8 -11.36 10.85 -3.54
N TRP A 9 -11.51 11.05 -4.86
CA TRP A 9 -10.63 10.45 -5.85
C TRP A 9 -9.20 11.00 -5.76
N LEU A 10 -9.02 12.31 -5.63
CA LEU A 10 -7.70 12.94 -5.45
C LEU A 10 -7.01 12.45 -4.17
N LEU A 11 -7.75 12.34 -3.06
CA LEU A 11 -7.23 11.79 -1.81
C LEU A 11 -6.73 10.35 -2.00
N LEU A 12 -7.54 9.50 -2.63
CA LEU A 12 -7.15 8.10 -2.88
C LEU A 12 -5.95 8.01 -3.81
N PHE A 13 -5.94 8.78 -4.90
CA PHE A 13 -4.88 8.78 -5.90
C PHE A 13 -3.54 9.22 -5.31
N PHE A 14 -3.50 10.38 -4.67
CA PHE A 14 -2.25 10.90 -4.10
C PHE A 14 -1.84 10.17 -2.82
N GLY A 15 -2.80 9.72 -2.02
CA GLY A 15 -2.53 8.87 -0.86
C GLY A 15 -1.88 7.55 -1.27
N ASP A 16 -2.42 6.87 -2.28
CA ASP A 16 -1.86 5.63 -2.82
C ASP A 16 -0.48 5.86 -3.48
N PHE A 17 -0.33 6.93 -4.24
CA PHE A 17 0.97 7.32 -4.80
C PHE A 17 2.03 7.48 -3.71
N LEU A 18 1.77 8.34 -2.71
CA LEU A 18 2.74 8.61 -1.65
C LEU A 18 2.98 7.37 -0.78
N SER A 19 1.94 6.59 -0.45
CA SER A 19 2.09 5.30 0.24
C SER A 19 2.98 4.34 -0.53
N THR A 20 2.69 4.13 -1.81
CA THR A 20 3.44 3.19 -2.64
C THR A 20 4.90 3.60 -2.82
N PHE A 21 5.15 4.85 -3.26
CA PHE A 21 6.48 5.27 -3.70
C PHE A 21 7.37 5.82 -2.57
N CYS A 22 6.80 6.40 -1.53
CA CYS A 22 7.54 7.01 -0.44
C CYS A 22 7.58 6.17 0.84
N TYR A 23 6.65 5.23 1.02
CA TYR A 23 6.62 4.35 2.19
C TYR A 23 6.88 2.88 1.83
N HIS A 24 5.94 2.21 1.14
CA HIS A 24 6.00 0.77 0.93
C HIS A 24 7.23 0.32 0.14
N VAL A 25 7.47 0.87 -1.05
CA VAL A 25 8.61 0.44 -1.87
C VAL A 25 9.96 0.73 -1.19
N PRO A 26 10.21 1.90 -0.57
CA PRO A 26 11.41 2.12 0.24
C PRO A 26 11.54 1.16 1.43
N GLU A 27 10.46 0.89 2.16
CA GLU A 27 10.46 -0.03 3.31
C GLU A 27 10.81 -1.47 2.88
N HIS A 28 10.42 -1.89 1.67
CA HIS A 28 10.86 -3.16 1.07
C HIS A 28 12.37 -3.24 0.78
N VAL A 29 13.07 -2.11 0.67
CA VAL A 29 14.50 -2.07 0.31
C VAL A 29 15.39 -1.76 1.49
N PHE A 30 15.05 -0.73 2.28
CA PHE A 30 15.88 -0.24 3.38
C PHE A 30 15.32 -0.61 4.75
N GLY A 31 14.03 -0.89 4.80
CA GLY A 31 13.30 -1.17 6.03
C GLY A 31 13.18 -2.66 6.35
N SER A 32 12.45 -2.92 7.43
CA SER A 32 12.13 -4.29 7.85
C SER A 32 10.82 -4.38 8.63
N LEU A 33 10.20 -3.25 8.97
CA LEU A 33 8.95 -3.20 9.72
C LEU A 33 7.85 -3.86 8.89
N HIS A 34 7.53 -3.29 7.72
CA HIS A 34 6.54 -3.83 6.79
C HIS A 34 6.80 -5.29 6.40
N LEU A 35 8.07 -5.67 6.25
CA LEU A 35 8.42 -7.06 5.93
C LEU A 35 8.11 -8.02 7.09
N ARG A 36 8.33 -7.60 8.34
CA ARG A 36 8.09 -8.41 9.55
C ARG A 36 6.61 -8.50 9.90
N THR A 37 5.86 -7.43 9.66
CA THR A 37 4.45 -7.30 10.04
C THR A 37 3.50 -7.74 8.92
N HIS A 38 3.82 -7.44 7.66
CA HIS A 38 2.96 -7.75 6.51
C HIS A 38 3.43 -8.96 5.67
N HIS A 39 4.73 -9.27 5.60
CA HIS A 39 5.26 -10.34 4.73
C HIS A 39 5.85 -11.56 5.46
N SER A 40 5.58 -11.72 6.76
CA SER A 40 6.14 -12.84 7.54
C SER A 40 5.61 -14.21 7.07
N TRP A 41 6.52 -15.19 6.98
CA TRP A 41 6.25 -16.55 6.49
C TRP A 41 5.31 -17.37 7.40
N LYS A 42 5.17 -17.00 8.68
CA LYS A 42 4.16 -17.58 9.58
C LYS A 42 2.78 -16.99 9.25
N LYS A 43 2.23 -17.46 8.13
CA LYS A 43 0.95 -17.02 7.52
C LYS A 43 -0.31 -17.38 8.33
N ASP A 44 -0.16 -18.00 9.50
CA ASP A 44 -1.19 -18.03 10.54
C ASP A 44 -1.36 -16.66 11.22
N PHE A 45 -1.45 -15.59 10.43
CA PHE A 45 -1.95 -14.29 10.83
C PHE A 45 -3.48 -14.40 10.97
N ARG A 46 -3.96 -15.30 11.83
CA ARG A 46 -5.32 -15.16 12.35
C ARG A 46 -5.31 -13.78 13.03
N HIS A 47 -5.88 -12.78 12.35
CA HIS A 47 -6.11 -11.41 12.84
C HIS A 47 -5.08 -10.32 12.47
N TYR A 48 -5.03 -9.94 11.20
CA TYR A 48 -4.60 -8.62 10.70
C TYR A 48 -4.94 -7.48 11.69
N ALA A 49 -3.93 -6.86 12.32
CA ALA A 49 -3.91 -5.63 13.13
C ALA A 49 -4.96 -5.42 14.25
N ILE A 50 -6.22 -5.71 13.96
CA ILE A 50 -7.43 -5.33 14.70
C ILE A 50 -7.60 -6.14 15.98
N LEU A 51 -7.11 -7.39 16.06
CA LEU A 51 -7.40 -8.25 17.22
C LEU A 51 -6.15 -8.64 18.02
N THR A 52 -4.94 -8.39 17.52
CA THR A 52 -3.69 -8.75 18.22
C THR A 52 -3.04 -7.59 18.98
N PHE A 53 -3.51 -6.34 18.82
CA PHE A 53 -2.97 -5.12 19.45
C PHE A 53 -1.43 -5.00 19.40
N ASN A 54 -0.78 -5.63 18.42
CA ASN A 54 0.66 -5.66 18.33
C ASN A 54 1.16 -4.25 17.94
N PRO A 55 2.01 -3.59 18.75
CA PRO A 55 2.46 -2.23 18.48
C PRO A 55 3.18 -2.06 17.14
N GLN A 56 3.91 -3.08 16.67
CA GLN A 56 4.62 -3.01 15.38
C GLN A 56 3.63 -3.03 14.21
N VAL A 57 2.59 -3.85 14.30
CA VAL A 57 1.54 -3.94 13.27
C VAL A 57 0.69 -2.67 13.25
N ILE A 58 0.38 -2.10 14.42
CA ILE A 58 -0.31 -0.81 14.52
C ILE A 58 0.54 0.30 13.91
N LEU A 59 1.84 0.35 14.25
CA LEU A 59 2.75 1.36 13.72
C LEU A 59 2.86 1.28 12.20
N ASP A 60 3.04 0.07 11.65
CA ASP A 60 3.08 -0.15 10.20
C ASP A 60 1.78 0.29 9.52
N GLY A 61 0.63 -0.02 10.11
CA GLY A 61 -0.68 0.46 9.64
C GLY A 61 -0.80 1.99 9.66
N ILE A 62 -0.32 2.65 10.73
CA ILE A 62 -0.30 4.12 10.83
C ILE A 62 0.62 4.72 9.78
N LEU A 63 1.82 4.17 9.58
CA LEU A 63 2.77 4.68 8.61
C LEU A 63 2.27 4.49 7.17
N GLY A 64 1.59 3.39 6.87
CA GLY A 64 0.90 3.20 5.59
C GLY A 64 -0.30 4.14 5.40
N ALA A 65 -1.00 4.52 6.47
CA ALA A 65 -2.13 5.45 6.42
C ALA A 65 -1.71 6.93 6.41
N LEU A 66 -0.52 7.26 6.91
CA LEU A 66 -0.02 8.63 7.06
C LEU A 66 -0.11 9.46 5.76
N PRO A 67 0.25 8.93 4.57
CA PRO A 67 0.07 9.66 3.31
C PRO A 67 -1.36 10.11 3.04
N TYR A 68 -2.35 9.25 3.34
CA TYR A 68 -3.77 9.58 3.20
C TYR A 68 -4.21 10.66 4.20
N LEU A 69 -3.69 10.62 5.43
CA LEU A 69 -3.97 11.64 6.45
C LEU A 69 -3.36 13.00 6.09
N ILE A 70 -2.16 13.03 5.51
CA ILE A 70 -1.56 14.26 4.98
C ILE A 70 -2.46 14.84 3.87
N MET A 71 -2.88 14.01 2.91
CA MET A 71 -3.79 14.45 1.86
C MET A 71 -5.16 14.89 2.40
N ALA A 72 -5.65 14.25 3.47
CA ALA A 72 -6.89 14.65 4.12
C ALA A 72 -6.82 16.07 4.68
N VAL A 73 -5.71 16.44 5.34
CA VAL A 73 -5.49 17.81 5.85
C VAL A 73 -5.42 18.81 4.70
N LEU A 74 -4.66 18.50 3.64
CA LEU A 74 -4.49 19.39 2.49
C LEU A 74 -5.79 19.62 1.70
N LEU A 75 -6.64 18.60 1.59
CA LEU A 75 -7.88 18.66 0.82
C LEU A 75 -9.10 19.02 1.67
N TRP A 76 -8.95 19.17 2.99
CA TRP A 76 -10.05 19.40 3.93
C TRP A 76 -10.87 20.64 3.57
N SER A 77 -10.21 21.74 3.24
CA SER A 77 -10.87 23.00 2.91
C SER A 77 -11.64 22.97 1.58
N LEU A 78 -11.36 22.00 0.71
CA LEU A 78 -12.07 21.82 -0.56
C LEU A 78 -13.38 21.06 -0.32
N SER A 79 -13.32 19.89 0.32
CA SER A 79 -14.54 19.15 0.66
C SER A 79 -14.31 18.19 1.82
N PRO A 80 -14.75 18.55 3.05
CA PRO A 80 -14.68 17.64 4.19
C PRO A 80 -15.43 16.32 3.93
N ILE A 81 -16.58 16.39 3.25
CA ILE A 81 -17.36 15.21 2.87
C ILE A 81 -16.56 14.33 1.91
N GLY A 82 -15.93 14.92 0.89
CA GLY A 82 -15.08 14.17 -0.04
C GLY A 82 -13.89 13.51 0.66
N VAL A 83 -13.24 14.22 1.60
CA VAL A 83 -12.16 13.68 2.41
C VAL A 83 -12.63 12.49 3.25
N ILE A 84 -13.74 12.62 3.98
CA ILE A 84 -14.30 11.55 4.79
C ILE A 84 -14.64 10.33 3.91
N CYS A 85 -15.31 10.55 2.78
CA CYS A 85 -15.63 9.48 1.83
C CYS A 85 -14.37 8.80 1.29
N GLY A 86 -13.35 9.57 0.90
CA GLY A 86 -12.08 9.03 0.41
C GLY A 86 -11.37 8.17 1.46
N LEU A 87 -11.28 8.65 2.70
CA LEU A 87 -10.68 7.91 3.82
C LEU A 87 -11.43 6.59 4.09
N LEU A 88 -12.76 6.65 4.12
CA LEU A 88 -13.59 5.45 4.31
C LEU A 88 -13.40 4.44 3.17
N LEU A 89 -13.42 4.89 1.92
CA LEU A 89 -13.19 4.03 0.76
C LEU A 89 -11.79 3.40 0.79
N GLY A 90 -10.77 4.17 1.15
CA GLY A 90 -9.40 3.66 1.31
C GLY A 90 -9.32 2.59 2.39
N GLN A 91 -9.92 2.84 3.56
CA GLN A 91 -9.95 1.88 4.66
C GLN A 91 -10.72 0.60 4.31
N PHE A 92 -11.88 0.72 3.65
CA PHE A 92 -12.63 -0.43 3.18
C PHE A 92 -11.87 -1.23 2.14
N HIS A 93 -11.15 -0.57 1.23
CA HIS A 93 -10.29 -1.24 0.25
C HIS A 93 -9.15 -2.00 0.94
N VAL A 94 -8.52 -1.42 1.97
CA VAL A 94 -7.50 -2.09 2.79
C VAL A 94 -8.04 -3.36 3.44
N TRP A 95 -9.26 -3.35 3.98
CA TRP A 95 -9.86 -4.57 4.52
C TRP A 95 -10.22 -5.57 3.43
N TRP A 96 -10.86 -5.10 2.37
CA TRP A 96 -11.32 -5.93 1.26
C TRP A 96 -10.16 -6.67 0.61
N ARG A 97 -9.03 -6.02 0.31
CA ARG A 97 -7.88 -6.66 -0.34
C ARG A 97 -7.18 -7.78 0.46
N HIS A 98 -7.55 -7.97 1.73
CA HIS A 98 -6.98 -9.02 2.59
C HIS A 98 -7.90 -10.23 2.78
N ILE A 99 -9.12 -10.23 2.24
CA ILE A 99 -10.08 -11.31 2.49
C ILE A 99 -9.76 -12.63 1.77
N SER A 100 -8.89 -12.63 0.74
CA SER A 100 -8.52 -13.86 0.02
C SER A 100 -7.81 -14.89 0.91
N VAL A 101 -7.20 -14.46 2.03
CA VAL A 101 -6.64 -15.38 3.03
C VAL A 101 -7.71 -16.28 3.66
N LEU A 102 -8.97 -15.85 3.66
CA LEU A 102 -10.12 -16.59 4.18
C LEU A 102 -10.75 -17.51 3.12
N GLY A 103 -10.12 -17.67 1.96
CA GLY A 103 -10.63 -18.47 0.85
C GLY A 103 -11.67 -17.76 -0.04
N TRP A 104 -11.89 -16.46 0.19
CA TRP A 104 -12.80 -15.67 -0.65
C TRP A 104 -12.18 -15.36 -2.02
N GLN A 105 -13.04 -15.33 -3.05
CA GLN A 105 -12.66 -14.97 -4.42
C GLN A 105 -13.55 -13.87 -5.00
N THR A 106 -12.93 -12.95 -5.74
CA THR A 106 -13.60 -11.86 -6.43
C THR A 106 -14.55 -12.38 -7.50
N PRO A 107 -15.85 -12.05 -7.46
CA PRO A 107 -16.78 -12.40 -8.52
C PRO A 107 -16.31 -11.87 -9.88
N LYS A 108 -16.52 -12.64 -10.95
CA LYS A 108 -16.00 -12.33 -12.31
C LYS A 108 -16.34 -10.91 -12.77
N LEU A 109 -17.58 -10.46 -12.56
CA LEU A 109 -18.01 -9.12 -12.94
C LEU A 109 -17.26 -8.03 -12.17
N VAL A 110 -17.07 -8.22 -10.86
CA VAL A 110 -16.31 -7.29 -10.01
C VAL A 110 -14.85 -7.24 -10.46
N ASN A 111 -14.27 -8.40 -10.79
CA ASN A 111 -12.90 -8.47 -11.30
C ASN A 111 -12.74 -7.72 -12.63
N ILE A 112 -13.68 -7.86 -13.56
CA ILE A 112 -13.68 -7.11 -14.84
C ILE A 112 -13.74 -5.60 -14.57
N LEU A 113 -14.63 -5.17 -13.66
CA LEU A 113 -14.73 -3.76 -13.29
C LEU A 113 -13.44 -3.24 -12.64
N CYS A 114 -12.82 -4.02 -11.75
CA CYS A 114 -11.56 -3.66 -11.13
C CYS A 114 -10.43 -3.55 -12.15
N GLN A 115 -10.38 -4.44 -13.14
CA GLN A 115 -9.39 -4.34 -14.22
C GLN A 115 -9.59 -3.06 -15.05
N PHE A 116 -10.83 -2.72 -15.39
CA PHE A 116 -11.14 -1.51 -16.13
C PHE A 116 -10.84 -0.23 -15.34
N LEU A 117 -11.13 -0.23 -14.04
CA LEU A 117 -10.89 0.90 -13.13
C LEU A 117 -9.49 0.91 -12.52
N PHE A 118 -8.64 -0.04 -12.91
CA PHE A 118 -7.31 -0.24 -12.37
C PHE A 118 -7.27 -0.38 -10.85
N ILE A 119 -8.22 -1.08 -10.24
CA ILE A 119 -8.29 -1.33 -8.80
C ILE A 119 -7.62 -2.66 -8.45
N THR A 120 -6.76 -2.66 -7.44
CA THR A 120 -6.10 -3.85 -6.91
C THR A 120 -7.13 -4.76 -6.24
N THR A 121 -7.25 -5.99 -6.73
CA THR A 121 -8.15 -7.01 -6.16
C THR A 121 -7.48 -7.76 -4.99
N PRO A 122 -8.27 -8.43 -4.13
CA PRO A 122 -7.74 -9.27 -3.06
C PRO A 122 -6.76 -10.35 -3.55
N GLU A 123 -7.00 -10.98 -4.70
CA GLU A 123 -6.11 -11.99 -5.26
C GLU A 123 -4.79 -11.38 -5.74
N ARG A 124 -4.85 -10.19 -6.35
CA ARG A 124 -3.65 -9.49 -6.81
C ARG A 124 -2.79 -9.05 -5.62
N HIS A 125 -3.42 -8.52 -4.57
CA HIS A 125 -2.74 -8.19 -3.33
C HIS A 125 -2.15 -9.44 -2.64
N TRP A 126 -2.87 -10.57 -2.69
CA TRP A 126 -2.36 -11.83 -2.17
C TRP A 126 -1.12 -12.33 -2.95
N LEU A 127 -1.06 -12.11 -4.26
CA LEU A 127 0.14 -12.41 -5.05
C LEU A 127 1.34 -11.54 -4.62
N HIS A 128 1.12 -10.28 -4.25
CA HIS A 128 2.16 -9.42 -3.70
C HIS A 128 2.76 -10.00 -2.41
N HIS A 129 1.92 -10.49 -1.49
CA HIS A 129 2.35 -11.21 -0.28
C HIS A 129 3.18 -12.47 -0.55
N HIS A 130 3.01 -13.09 -1.73
CA HIS A 130 3.83 -14.25 -2.13
C HIS A 130 5.11 -13.85 -2.86
N LYS A 131 5.11 -12.70 -3.54
CA LYS A 131 6.19 -12.22 -4.40
C LYS A 131 6.68 -10.86 -3.93
N THR A 132 7.29 -10.84 -2.74
CA THR A 132 7.88 -9.63 -2.12
C THR A 132 9.03 -9.01 -2.93
N SER A 133 9.51 -9.71 -3.96
CA SER A 133 10.50 -9.23 -4.91
C SER A 133 9.95 -8.23 -5.94
N LEU A 134 8.62 -8.07 -6.02
CA LEU A 134 7.91 -7.19 -6.94
C LEU A 134 7.17 -6.07 -6.17
N GLY A 135 7.24 -4.84 -6.70
CA GLY A 135 6.45 -3.71 -6.21
C GLY A 135 5.02 -3.74 -6.75
N TYR A 136 4.06 -3.33 -5.94
CA TYR A 136 2.64 -3.25 -6.29
C TYR A 136 2.06 -1.93 -5.78
N GLY A 137 1.04 -1.40 -6.48
CA GLY A 137 0.25 -0.28 -5.98
C GLY A 137 -0.77 -0.76 -4.96
N ASP A 138 -1.02 0.05 -3.93
CA ASP A 138 -1.88 -0.38 -2.82
C ASP A 138 -3.34 -0.46 -3.25
N ILE A 139 -3.83 0.58 -3.91
CA ILE A 139 -5.22 0.70 -4.36
C ILE A 139 -5.28 0.56 -5.88
N PHE A 140 -4.36 1.21 -6.60
CA PHE A 140 -4.40 1.31 -8.05
C PHE A 140 -3.30 0.47 -8.72
N THR A 141 -3.71 -0.37 -9.66
CA THR A 141 -2.81 -1.29 -10.38
C THR A 141 -1.91 -0.57 -11.38
N PHE A 142 -2.26 0.63 -11.85
CA PHE A 142 -1.39 1.39 -12.76
C PHE A 142 -0.10 1.88 -12.08
N PHE A 143 -0.04 1.94 -10.74
CA PHE A 143 1.19 2.22 -10.02
C PHE A 143 2.14 1.02 -9.91
N GLU A 144 1.71 -0.19 -10.28
CA GLU A 144 2.52 -1.40 -10.15
C GLU A 144 3.79 -1.35 -11.01
N GLN A 145 3.68 -1.02 -12.29
CA GLN A 145 4.85 -0.98 -13.17
C GLN A 145 5.86 0.10 -12.74
N PRO A 146 5.44 1.34 -12.44
CA PRO A 146 6.37 2.32 -11.87
C PRO A 146 6.96 1.87 -10.52
N ALA A 147 6.17 1.22 -9.65
CA ALA A 147 6.64 0.73 -8.35
C ALA A 147 7.71 -0.35 -8.49
N GLN A 148 7.58 -1.26 -9.47
CA GLN A 148 8.60 -2.26 -9.77
C GLN A 148 9.90 -1.61 -10.28
N THR A 149 9.80 -0.61 -11.16
CA THR A 149 10.95 0.14 -11.65
C THR A 149 11.66 0.86 -10.49
N TRP A 150 10.87 1.50 -9.63
CA TRP A 150 11.37 2.19 -8.45
C TRP A 150 12.08 1.24 -7.48
N LEU A 151 11.47 0.08 -7.20
CA LEU A 151 12.06 -0.96 -6.36
C LEU A 151 13.41 -1.44 -6.89
N ARG A 152 13.52 -1.68 -8.20
CA ARG A 152 14.80 -2.07 -8.83
C ARG A 152 15.85 -0.98 -8.67
N TRP A 153 15.48 0.27 -8.93
CA TRP A 153 16.38 1.40 -8.80
C TRP A 153 16.88 1.56 -7.36
N LEU A 154 16.00 1.54 -6.35
CA LEU A 154 16.40 1.63 -4.95
C LEU A 154 17.30 0.48 -4.51
N ARG A 155 17.07 -0.75 -4.98
CA ARG A 155 17.96 -1.89 -4.72
C ARG A 155 19.37 -1.65 -5.28
N LEU A 156 19.48 -1.11 -6.48
CA LEU A 156 20.77 -0.76 -7.08
C LEU A 156 21.46 0.34 -6.27
N THR A 157 20.72 1.38 -5.85
CA THR A 157 21.25 2.45 -4.99
C THR A 157 21.75 1.90 -3.65
N ARG A 158 20.99 1.00 -3.00
CA ARG A 158 21.41 0.34 -1.76
C ARG A 158 22.73 -0.42 -1.93
N LEU A 159 22.87 -1.19 -3.01
CA LEU A 159 24.10 -1.94 -3.30
C LEU A 159 25.29 -1.01 -3.55
N HIS A 160 25.08 0.09 -4.27
CA HIS A 160 26.11 1.08 -4.54
C HIS A 160 26.59 1.77 -3.25
N LEU A 161 25.66 2.18 -2.38
CA LEU A 161 25.98 2.76 -1.07
C LEU A 161 26.75 1.77 -0.18
N TRP A 162 26.39 0.49 -0.21
CA TRP A 162 27.08 -0.54 0.57
C TRP A 162 28.53 -0.76 0.09
N LYS A 163 28.74 -0.91 -1.23
CA LYS A 163 30.09 -1.01 -1.82
C LYS A 163 30.96 0.20 -1.49
N THR A 164 30.38 1.40 -1.56
CA THR A 164 31.09 2.64 -1.24
C THR A 164 31.50 2.68 0.23
N LYS A 165 30.64 2.19 1.13
CA LYS A 165 30.95 2.07 2.55
C LYS A 165 32.07 1.06 2.83
N GLU A 166 32.09 -0.08 2.13
CA GLU A 166 33.19 -1.06 2.24
C GLU A 166 34.52 -0.48 1.76
N SER A 167 34.53 0.30 0.67
CA SER A 167 35.76 0.97 0.19
C SER A 167 36.28 2.10 1.08
N LEU A 168 35.48 2.54 2.06
CA LEU A 168 35.81 3.60 3.02
C LEU A 168 36.15 3.07 4.42
N LEU A 169 36.05 1.75 4.63
CA LEU A 169 36.49 1.08 5.87
C LEU A 169 37.95 0.63 5.67
N PRO A 170 38.89 1.06 6.54
CA PRO A 170 40.33 0.74 6.42
C PRO A 170 40.64 -0.73 6.67
#